data_AF-A0A7Z0S6J1-F1
#
_entry.id   AF-A0A7Z0S6J1-F1
#
_cell.length_a   1.000
_cell.length_b   1.000
_cell.length_c   1.000
_cell.angle_alpha   90.00
_cell.angle_beta   90.00
_cell.angle_gamma   90.00
#
_symmetry.space_group_name_H-M   'P 1'
#
loop_
_entity.id
_entity.type
_entity.pdbx_description
1 polymer ?
#
loop_
_entity_poly.entity_id
_entity_poly.type
_entity_poly.pdbx_seq_one_letter_code
_entity_poly.pdbx_strand_id
1 'polypeptide(L)'
;MDEQPCLIVCAPIGRRALALLRQDWEVVELPADPQALASCPPELARRARVIICTITLRVDAAVLAMFPGLSAISNVAVGYDNIDLAAAARAGVAVCHTPGVLDQSVADLAFGLVLCLARGIVRHDRFVRSGQWLRQAAPLMTELAGKTLGIIGMGRIGIQVARRAATFGMDVLYADAREMPAEAGAIAARVDMDTLLQQADFLSIHVPLTPQTKMMIGPRELRRMKPGAYLINTSRGEVIDEPALIAALSEGRLAGAGLDVAWQEPLPPDHALLALDNVVVQPHVGSATRESRHAMIAMAVENARLAMAGRPPLAMVPAQAVSQQ
;
A
#
# COMPACT_ATOMS: atom_id res chain seq x y z
N MET A 1 -20.57 -39.41 -1.19
CA MET A 1 -20.95 -38.14 -0.51
C MET A 1 -19.94 -37.12 -0.99
N ASP A 2 -20.33 -36.23 -1.88
CA ASP A 2 -19.44 -35.13 -2.27
C ASP A 2 -19.22 -34.26 -1.04
N GLU A 3 -17.97 -34.24 -0.56
CA GLU A 3 -17.63 -33.48 0.64
C GLU A 3 -17.77 -31.98 0.36
N GLN A 4 -18.46 -31.25 1.26
CA GLN A 4 -18.79 -29.84 1.09
C GLN A 4 -17.51 -29.00 0.84
N PRO A 5 -17.48 -28.05 -0.11
CA PRO A 5 -16.31 -27.22 -0.33
C PRO A 5 -16.03 -26.35 0.91
N CYS A 6 -14.74 -26.14 1.20
CA CYS A 6 -14.26 -25.41 2.37
C CYS A 6 -13.64 -24.06 1.97
N LEU A 7 -13.75 -23.07 2.85
CA LEU A 7 -13.16 -21.75 2.71
C LEU A 7 -12.17 -21.50 3.86
N ILE A 8 -10.94 -21.12 3.51
CA ILE A 8 -9.90 -20.77 4.47
C ILE A 8 -9.89 -19.25 4.66
N VAL A 9 -9.95 -18.78 5.91
CA VAL A 9 -9.87 -17.36 6.25
C VAL A 9 -8.61 -17.10 7.06
N CYS A 10 -7.69 -16.38 6.44
CA CYS A 10 -6.44 -15.87 7.02
C CYS A 10 -6.46 -14.34 7.16
N ALA A 11 -7.64 -13.76 7.37
CA ALA A 11 -7.83 -12.32 7.43
C ALA A 11 -8.85 -11.94 8.50
N PRO A 12 -8.67 -10.79 9.20
CA PRO A 12 -9.63 -10.31 10.18
C PRO A 12 -10.87 -9.70 9.50
N ILE A 13 -11.74 -10.54 8.93
CA ILE A 13 -12.96 -10.11 8.22
C ILE A 13 -14.15 -9.81 9.15
N GLY A 14 -13.99 -10.10 10.45
CA GLY A 14 -14.99 -9.81 11.47
C GLY A 14 -16.12 -10.85 11.57
N ARG A 15 -16.76 -10.90 12.75
CA ARG A 15 -17.76 -11.93 13.09
C ARG A 15 -18.96 -11.97 12.15
N ARG A 16 -19.41 -10.81 11.66
CA ARG A 16 -20.56 -10.73 10.75
C ARG A 16 -20.27 -11.36 9.39
N ALA A 17 -19.11 -11.10 8.80
CA ALA A 17 -18.70 -11.72 7.54
C ALA A 17 -18.51 -13.24 7.70
N LEU A 18 -17.87 -13.68 8.79
CA LEU A 18 -17.70 -15.09 9.11
C LEU A 18 -19.05 -15.81 9.27
N ALA A 19 -20.00 -15.20 9.99
CA ALA A 19 -21.33 -15.77 10.18
C ALA A 19 -22.10 -15.92 8.86
N LEU A 20 -21.94 -14.99 7.91
CA LEU A 20 -22.53 -15.10 6.58
C LEU A 20 -21.92 -16.25 5.78
N LEU A 21 -20.59 -16.35 5.75
CA LEU A 21 -19.90 -17.43 5.01
C LEU A 21 -20.23 -18.83 5.56
N ARG A 22 -20.39 -18.95 6.90
CA ARG A 22 -20.72 -20.20 7.58
C ARG A 22 -22.15 -20.70 7.32
N GLN A 23 -23.02 -19.90 6.72
CA GLN A 23 -24.36 -20.36 6.33
C GLN A 23 -24.30 -21.33 5.15
N ASP A 24 -23.34 -21.13 4.24
CA ASP A 24 -23.25 -21.87 2.98
C ASP A 24 -22.05 -22.84 2.93
N TRP A 25 -20.97 -22.55 3.68
CA TRP A 25 -19.71 -23.30 3.60
C TRP A 25 -19.10 -23.62 4.95
N GLU A 26 -18.30 -24.69 4.97
CA GLU A 26 -17.36 -24.92 6.06
C GLU A 26 -16.25 -23.86 6.01
N VAL A 27 -16.05 -23.13 7.12
CA VAL A 27 -15.09 -22.02 7.20
C VAL A 27 -14.05 -22.32 8.27
N VAL A 28 -12.79 -22.40 7.84
CA VAL A 28 -11.63 -22.62 8.71
C VAL A 28 -10.86 -21.32 8.85
N GLU A 29 -10.77 -20.82 10.08
CA GLU A 29 -9.96 -19.64 10.40
C GLU A 29 -8.55 -20.10 10.76
N LEU A 30 -7.54 -19.59 10.06
CA LEU A 30 -6.12 -19.85 10.34
C LEU A 30 -5.39 -18.52 10.46
N PRO A 31 -4.37 -18.43 11.33
CA PRO A 31 -3.42 -17.32 11.29
C PRO A 31 -2.82 -17.09 9.88
N ALA A 32 -2.46 -15.84 9.59
CA ALA A 32 -1.92 -15.41 8.30
C ALA A 32 -0.42 -15.73 8.17
N ASP A 33 -0.03 -16.98 8.40
CA ASP A 33 1.35 -17.43 8.32
C ASP A 33 1.46 -18.83 7.65
N PRO A 34 2.50 -19.08 6.83
CA PRO A 34 2.64 -20.34 6.11
C PRO A 34 2.67 -21.59 6.99
N GLN A 35 3.16 -21.48 8.24
CA GLN A 35 3.23 -22.61 9.17
C GLN A 35 1.85 -23.01 9.69
N ALA A 36 0.98 -22.03 9.93
CA ALA A 36 -0.43 -22.26 10.25
C ALA A 36 -1.20 -22.81 9.06
N LEU A 37 -0.90 -22.39 7.83
CA LEU A 37 -1.50 -23.02 6.65
C LEU A 37 -1.06 -24.49 6.51
N ALA A 38 0.20 -24.80 6.82
CA ALA A 38 0.72 -26.16 6.81
C ALA A 38 0.12 -27.07 7.89
N SER A 39 -0.45 -26.50 8.97
CA SER A 39 -1.16 -27.26 10.00
C SER A 39 -2.64 -27.53 9.67
N CYS A 40 -3.12 -27.04 8.52
CA CYS A 40 -4.48 -27.34 8.05
C CYS A 40 -4.65 -28.86 7.87
N PRO A 41 -5.72 -29.46 8.43
CA PRO A 41 -5.98 -30.90 8.27
C PRO A 41 -6.03 -31.32 6.79
N PRO A 42 -5.39 -32.44 6.39
CA PRO A 42 -5.29 -32.83 4.98
C PRO A 42 -6.63 -32.99 4.27
N GLU A 43 -7.70 -33.40 4.96
CA GLU A 43 -9.05 -33.45 4.40
C GLU A 43 -9.60 -32.05 4.08
N LEU A 44 -9.39 -31.06 4.95
CA LEU A 44 -9.84 -29.69 4.74
C LEU A 44 -9.01 -29.01 3.65
N ALA A 45 -7.69 -29.25 3.64
CA ALA A 45 -6.78 -28.71 2.65
C ALA A 45 -7.14 -29.18 1.22
N ARG A 46 -7.52 -30.46 1.05
CA ARG A 46 -7.98 -31.01 -0.24
C ARG A 46 -9.30 -30.40 -0.72
N ARG A 47 -10.20 -30.04 0.21
CA ARG A 47 -11.53 -29.47 -0.09
C ARG A 47 -11.56 -27.94 -0.14
N ALA A 48 -10.48 -27.28 0.28
CA ALA A 48 -10.38 -25.83 0.24
C ALA A 48 -10.47 -25.33 -1.20
N ARG A 49 -11.45 -24.46 -1.46
CA ARG A 49 -11.67 -23.87 -2.79
C ARG A 49 -11.26 -22.41 -2.85
N VAL A 50 -11.33 -21.69 -1.73
CA VAL A 50 -10.96 -20.27 -1.65
C VAL A 50 -10.17 -19.99 -0.37
N ILE A 51 -9.13 -19.16 -0.50
CA ILE A 51 -8.44 -18.52 0.63
C ILE A 51 -8.78 -17.02 0.63
N ILE A 52 -9.25 -16.49 1.76
CA ILE A 52 -9.32 -15.05 2.01
C ILE A 52 -8.11 -14.66 2.85
N CYS A 53 -7.26 -13.75 2.38
CA CYS A 53 -6.04 -13.35 3.07
C CYS A 53 -5.81 -11.84 3.04
N THR A 54 -4.74 -11.37 3.70
CA THR A 54 -4.24 -10.00 3.63
C THR A 54 -2.83 -9.99 3.04
N ILE A 55 -2.26 -8.79 2.86
CA ILE A 55 -0.89 -8.58 2.38
C ILE A 55 0.18 -9.27 3.25
N THR A 56 -0.13 -9.61 4.50
CA THR A 56 0.84 -10.23 5.44
C THR A 56 1.06 -11.72 5.16
N LEU A 57 0.14 -12.39 4.44
CA LEU A 57 0.33 -13.78 4.05
C LEU A 57 1.06 -13.84 2.70
N ARG A 58 2.29 -14.36 2.70
CA ARG A 58 2.97 -14.76 1.45
C ARG A 58 2.30 -16.01 0.89
N VAL A 59 1.85 -15.94 -0.36
CA VAL A 59 1.28 -17.09 -1.09
C VAL A 59 2.16 -17.38 -2.30
N ASP A 60 3.01 -18.39 -2.16
CA ASP A 60 3.91 -18.89 -3.19
C ASP A 60 3.50 -20.29 -3.68
N ALA A 61 4.32 -20.89 -4.54
CA ALA A 61 4.09 -22.24 -5.04
C ALA A 61 3.97 -23.30 -3.92
N ALA A 62 4.68 -23.13 -2.79
CA ALA A 62 4.62 -24.08 -1.69
C ALA A 62 3.27 -24.00 -0.97
N VAL A 63 2.77 -22.79 -0.71
CA VAL A 63 1.42 -22.58 -0.15
C VAL A 63 0.35 -23.11 -1.11
N LEU A 64 0.46 -22.82 -2.41
CA LEU A 64 -0.50 -23.31 -3.41
C LEU A 64 -0.55 -24.85 -3.45
N ALA A 65 0.61 -25.52 -3.33
CA ALA A 65 0.68 -26.97 -3.32
C ALA A 65 0.00 -27.63 -2.09
N MET A 66 -0.15 -26.90 -0.99
CA MET A 66 -0.89 -27.38 0.20
C MET A 66 -2.39 -27.53 -0.08
N PHE A 67 -2.94 -26.74 -1.01
CA PHE A 67 -4.38 -26.68 -1.30
C PHE A 67 -4.65 -27.06 -2.77
N PRO A 68 -4.56 -28.35 -3.14
CA PRO A 68 -4.67 -28.79 -4.54
C PRO A 68 -6.06 -28.54 -5.16
N GLY A 69 -7.09 -28.32 -4.33
CA GLY A 69 -8.44 -27.97 -4.78
C GLY A 69 -8.70 -26.47 -4.95
N LEU A 70 -7.72 -25.61 -4.65
CA LEU A 70 -7.88 -24.17 -4.63
C LEU A 70 -8.26 -23.65 -6.02
N SER A 71 -9.24 -22.76 -6.06
CA SER A 71 -9.76 -22.13 -7.28
C SER A 71 -9.58 -20.61 -7.29
N ALA A 72 -9.54 -19.99 -6.10
CA ALA A 72 -9.27 -18.57 -5.99
C ALA A 72 -8.58 -18.16 -4.68
N ILE A 73 -7.87 -17.05 -4.72
CA ILE A 73 -7.37 -16.30 -3.56
C ILE A 73 -8.03 -14.93 -3.59
N SER A 74 -8.69 -14.54 -2.49
CA SER A 74 -9.29 -13.21 -2.35
C SER A 74 -8.50 -12.38 -1.33
N ASN A 75 -7.63 -11.52 -1.85
CA ASN A 75 -6.77 -10.66 -1.03
C ASN A 75 -7.52 -9.40 -0.58
N VAL A 76 -7.58 -9.14 0.72
CA VAL A 76 -8.14 -7.92 1.33
C VAL A 76 -7.10 -6.80 1.26
N ALA A 77 -6.65 -6.47 0.05
CA ALA A 77 -5.68 -5.44 -0.27
C ALA A 77 -5.84 -4.97 -1.74
N VAL A 78 -5.21 -3.86 -2.11
CA VAL A 78 -5.08 -3.45 -3.53
C VAL A 78 -3.80 -3.97 -4.15
N GLY A 79 -2.67 -3.87 -3.45
CA GLY A 79 -1.46 -4.56 -3.89
C GLY A 79 -1.57 -6.06 -3.66
N TYR A 80 -0.90 -6.82 -4.51
CA TYR A 80 -0.94 -8.28 -4.57
C TYR A 80 0.48 -8.87 -4.72
N ASP A 81 1.48 -8.08 -4.37
CA ASP A 81 2.91 -8.42 -4.36
C ASP A 81 3.26 -9.58 -3.38
N ASN A 82 2.37 -9.86 -2.41
CA ASN A 82 2.45 -11.03 -1.54
C ASN A 82 2.07 -12.36 -2.23
N ILE A 83 1.49 -12.33 -3.44
CA ILE A 83 1.03 -13.52 -4.15
C ILE A 83 1.89 -13.70 -5.41
N ASP A 84 2.45 -14.91 -5.57
CA ASP A 84 3.10 -15.33 -6.82
C ASP A 84 2.03 -15.59 -7.88
N LEU A 85 1.77 -14.58 -8.72
CA LEU A 85 0.74 -14.64 -9.75
C LEU A 85 1.06 -15.68 -10.82
N ALA A 86 2.34 -15.91 -11.11
CA ALA A 86 2.76 -16.91 -12.09
C ALA A 86 2.53 -18.33 -11.57
N ALA A 87 2.81 -18.60 -10.30
CA ALA A 87 2.48 -19.86 -9.66
C ALA A 87 0.96 -20.07 -9.55
N ALA A 88 0.21 -19.04 -9.17
CA ALA A 88 -1.25 -19.11 -9.11
C ALA A 88 -1.86 -19.42 -10.49
N ALA A 89 -1.38 -18.75 -11.55
CA ALA A 89 -1.82 -19.00 -12.91
C ALA A 89 -1.52 -20.44 -13.38
N ARG A 90 -0.31 -20.96 -13.12
CA ARG A 90 0.05 -22.37 -13.42
C ARG A 90 -0.83 -23.37 -12.66
N ALA A 91 -1.27 -23.03 -11.46
CA ALA A 91 -2.17 -23.83 -10.65
C ALA A 91 -3.66 -23.65 -11.01
N GLY A 92 -4.01 -22.78 -11.96
CA GLY A 92 -5.40 -22.48 -12.32
C GLY A 92 -6.16 -21.71 -11.24
N VAL A 93 -5.45 -21.00 -10.35
CA VAL A 93 -6.02 -20.26 -9.22
C VAL A 93 -6.20 -18.79 -9.60
N ALA A 94 -7.44 -18.30 -9.53
CA ALA A 94 -7.75 -16.90 -9.75
C ALA A 94 -7.30 -16.04 -8.57
N VAL A 95 -6.63 -14.92 -8.82
CA VAL A 95 -6.24 -13.98 -7.76
C VAL A 95 -7.15 -12.75 -7.81
N CYS A 96 -7.74 -12.41 -6.67
CA CYS A 96 -8.65 -11.27 -6.52
C CYS A 96 -8.10 -10.29 -5.48
N HIS A 97 -8.53 -9.03 -5.61
CA HIS A 97 -8.08 -7.91 -4.78
C HIS A 97 -9.25 -6.93 -4.53
N THR A 98 -8.96 -5.75 -3.97
CA THR A 98 -9.99 -4.77 -3.54
C THR A 98 -9.80 -3.35 -4.13
N PRO A 99 -9.76 -3.18 -5.46
CA PRO A 99 -9.53 -1.88 -6.11
C PRO A 99 -10.71 -0.92 -5.89
N GLY A 100 -10.41 0.39 -5.87
CA GLY A 100 -11.44 1.45 -5.83
C GLY A 100 -11.93 1.81 -4.43
N VAL A 101 -12.01 0.84 -3.53
CA VAL A 101 -12.67 1.01 -2.22
C VAL A 101 -11.79 1.63 -1.13
N LEU A 102 -10.48 1.75 -1.36
CA LEU A 102 -9.53 2.35 -0.42
C LEU A 102 -8.84 3.63 -0.93
N ASP A 103 -9.14 4.02 -2.17
CA ASP A 103 -8.39 5.07 -2.88
C ASP A 103 -8.44 6.41 -2.14
N GLN A 104 -9.60 6.77 -1.60
CA GLN A 104 -9.79 8.01 -0.83
C GLN A 104 -8.99 7.99 0.48
N SER A 105 -9.05 6.89 1.23
CA SER A 105 -8.36 6.79 2.52
C SER A 105 -6.85 6.84 2.38
N VAL A 106 -6.28 6.18 1.35
CA VAL A 106 -4.83 6.25 1.13
C VAL A 106 -4.42 7.64 0.68
N ALA A 107 -5.22 8.29 -0.18
CA ALA A 107 -4.95 9.66 -0.60
C ALA A 107 -5.06 10.66 0.55
N ASP A 108 -6.01 10.48 1.47
CA ASP A 108 -6.13 11.28 2.69
C ASP A 108 -4.89 11.12 3.58
N LEU A 109 -4.41 9.89 3.77
CA LEU A 109 -3.20 9.65 4.56
C LEU A 109 -1.96 10.26 3.91
N ALA A 110 -1.78 10.05 2.60
CA ALA A 110 -0.65 10.61 1.85
C ALA A 110 -0.60 12.14 1.97
N PHE A 111 -1.75 12.80 1.79
CA PHE A 111 -1.82 14.25 1.93
C PHE A 111 -1.74 14.72 3.38
N GLY A 112 -2.24 13.93 4.33
CA GLY A 112 -2.02 14.14 5.76
C GLY A 112 -0.54 14.12 6.13
N LEU A 113 0.25 13.21 5.54
CA LEU A 113 1.71 13.17 5.70
C LEU A 113 2.37 14.42 5.10
N VAL A 114 1.91 14.89 3.92
CA VAL A 114 2.35 16.17 3.33
C VAL A 114 2.14 17.32 4.34
N LEU A 115 0.95 17.43 4.92
CA LEU A 115 0.63 18.47 5.92
C LEU A 115 1.45 18.33 7.21
N CYS A 116 1.62 17.11 7.71
CA CYS A 116 2.42 16.82 8.90
C CYS A 116 3.88 17.27 8.73
N LEU A 117 4.46 17.04 7.55
CA LEU A 117 5.82 17.46 7.23
C LEU A 117 5.91 18.96 6.99
N ALA A 118 5.05 19.48 6.11
CA ALA A 118 5.04 20.88 5.72
C ALA A 118 4.85 21.81 6.92
N ARG A 119 3.97 21.44 7.85
CA ARG A 119 3.63 22.25 9.03
C ARG A 119 4.23 21.76 10.34
N GLY A 120 5.01 20.68 10.29
CA GLY A 120 5.70 20.15 11.46
C GLY A 120 4.76 19.65 12.55
N ILE A 121 3.54 19.20 12.21
CA ILE A 121 2.48 18.90 13.20
C ILE A 121 2.98 17.93 14.27
N VAL A 122 3.55 16.80 13.87
CA VAL A 122 4.07 15.78 14.79
C VAL A 122 5.31 16.28 15.53
N ARG A 123 6.17 17.04 14.85
CA ARG A 123 7.41 17.60 15.43
C ARG A 123 7.09 18.65 16.50
N HIS A 124 6.14 19.53 16.24
CA HIS A 124 5.71 20.58 17.16
C HIS A 124 4.90 20.01 18.33
N ASP A 125 4.08 18.97 18.13
CA ASP A 125 3.46 18.24 19.26
C ASP A 125 4.52 17.69 20.22
N ARG A 126 5.55 16.99 19.69
CA ARG A 126 6.69 16.51 20.49
C ARG A 126 7.43 17.65 21.20
N PHE A 127 7.70 18.75 20.49
CA PHE A 127 8.38 19.93 21.03
C PHE A 127 7.65 20.56 22.22
N VAL A 128 6.31 20.64 22.15
CA VAL A 128 5.49 21.13 23.27
C VAL A 128 5.51 20.12 24.42
N ARG A 129 5.30 18.83 24.16
CA ARG A 129 5.28 17.78 25.19
C ARG A 129 6.60 17.62 25.92
N SER A 130 7.72 17.86 25.23
CA SER A 130 9.05 17.80 25.84
C SER A 130 9.41 19.06 26.64
N GLY A 131 8.51 20.05 26.73
CA GLY A 131 8.72 21.31 27.46
C GLY A 131 9.68 22.29 26.77
N GLN A 132 10.07 22.05 25.52
CA GLN A 132 11.01 22.92 24.81
C GLN A 132 10.39 24.29 24.50
N TRP A 133 9.07 24.36 24.33
CA TRP A 133 8.37 25.61 24.05
C TRP A 133 8.49 26.66 25.17
N LEU A 134 8.69 26.21 26.41
CA LEU A 134 8.95 27.11 27.53
C LEU A 134 10.32 27.80 27.44
N ARG A 135 11.22 27.30 26.60
CA ARG A 135 12.64 27.70 26.54
C ARG A 135 13.03 28.36 25.23
N GLN A 136 12.35 28.03 24.14
CA GLN A 136 12.68 28.55 22.81
C GLN A 136 11.46 28.60 21.88
N ALA A 137 11.54 29.45 20.86
CA ALA A 137 10.54 29.50 19.80
C ALA A 137 10.53 28.22 18.97
N ALA A 138 9.37 27.83 18.47
CA ALA A 138 9.24 26.67 17.58
C ALA A 138 9.95 26.93 16.24
N PRO A 139 10.57 25.91 15.62
CA PRO A 139 11.17 26.04 14.30
C PRO A 139 10.14 26.48 13.24
N LEU A 140 10.59 27.31 12.29
CA LEU A 140 9.82 27.67 11.11
C LEU A 140 9.58 26.44 10.23
N MET A 141 8.44 26.44 9.55
CA MET A 141 7.99 25.36 8.69
C MET A 141 7.60 25.91 7.30
N THR A 142 7.09 25.05 6.42
CA THR A 142 6.91 25.34 4.99
C THR A 142 5.44 25.53 4.65
N GLU A 143 5.12 26.59 3.90
CA GLU A 143 3.80 26.77 3.29
C GLU A 143 3.62 25.85 2.07
N LEU A 144 2.39 25.39 1.81
CA LEU A 144 2.08 24.56 0.63
C LEU A 144 1.76 25.39 -0.62
N ALA A 145 1.10 26.54 -0.46
CA ALA A 145 0.69 27.37 -1.59
C ALA A 145 1.91 27.80 -2.43
N GLY A 146 1.82 27.62 -3.76
CA GLY A 146 2.91 27.88 -4.70
C GLY A 146 4.07 26.88 -4.64
N LYS A 147 3.95 25.77 -3.89
CA LYS A 147 4.89 24.65 -3.94
C LYS A 147 4.48 23.63 -4.98
N THR A 148 5.45 22.89 -5.48
CA THR A 148 5.24 21.82 -6.44
C THR A 148 5.14 20.46 -5.75
N LEU A 149 4.04 19.75 -5.94
CA LEU A 149 3.89 18.33 -5.64
C LEU A 149 4.20 17.51 -6.90
N GLY A 150 5.28 16.74 -6.86
CA GLY A 150 5.58 15.71 -7.85
C GLY A 150 4.95 14.37 -7.45
N ILE A 151 4.24 13.74 -8.38
CA ILE A 151 3.59 12.44 -8.18
C ILE A 151 4.23 11.38 -9.08
N ILE A 152 4.70 10.29 -8.50
CA ILE A 152 5.15 9.10 -9.24
C ILE A 152 4.03 8.06 -9.18
N GLY A 153 3.47 7.74 -10.35
CA GLY A 153 2.29 6.88 -10.47
C GLY A 153 1.00 7.68 -10.33
N MET A 154 0.40 8.03 -11.47
CA MET A 154 -0.83 8.81 -11.56
C MET A 154 -2.06 7.90 -11.73
N GLY A 155 -2.07 6.78 -11.00
CA GLY A 155 -3.20 5.86 -10.92
C GLY A 155 -4.38 6.41 -10.08
N ARG A 156 -5.28 5.53 -9.65
CA ARG A 156 -6.49 5.93 -8.89
C ARG A 156 -6.16 6.78 -7.64
N ILE A 157 -5.17 6.35 -6.86
CA ILE A 157 -4.71 7.06 -5.66
C ILE A 157 -4.00 8.37 -6.04
N GLY A 158 -3.07 8.32 -7.00
CA GLY A 158 -2.34 9.51 -7.46
C GLY A 158 -3.25 10.65 -7.91
N ILE A 159 -4.34 10.34 -8.63
CA ILE A 159 -5.35 11.33 -9.03
C ILE A 159 -6.03 11.98 -7.82
N GLN A 160 -6.37 11.18 -6.80
CA GLN A 160 -7.00 11.71 -5.58
C GLN A 160 -6.03 12.59 -4.77
N VAL A 161 -4.74 12.27 -4.76
CA VAL A 161 -3.71 13.11 -4.14
C VAL A 161 -3.50 14.41 -4.92
N ALA A 162 -3.46 14.34 -6.26
CA ALA A 162 -3.38 15.52 -7.12
C ALA A 162 -4.53 16.51 -6.88
N ARG A 163 -5.77 16.01 -6.77
CA ARG A 163 -6.94 16.84 -6.44
C ARG A 163 -6.76 17.58 -5.12
N ARG A 164 -6.29 16.89 -4.07
CA ARG A 164 -6.04 17.51 -2.76
C ARG A 164 -4.96 18.59 -2.88
N ALA A 165 -3.85 18.30 -3.54
CA ALA A 165 -2.77 19.26 -3.76
C ALA A 165 -3.24 20.54 -4.46
N ALA A 166 -4.02 20.41 -5.54
CA ALA A 166 -4.58 21.55 -6.26
C ALA A 166 -5.48 22.42 -5.35
N THR A 167 -6.28 21.82 -4.46
CA THR A 167 -7.11 22.60 -3.51
C THR A 167 -6.30 23.40 -2.49
N PHE A 168 -5.06 23.00 -2.21
CA PHE A 168 -4.14 23.73 -1.33
C PHE A 168 -3.25 24.73 -2.09
N GLY A 169 -3.52 24.98 -3.39
CA GLY A 169 -2.78 25.93 -4.20
C GLY A 169 -1.38 25.44 -4.58
N MET A 170 -1.15 24.13 -4.62
CA MET A 170 0.09 23.54 -5.11
C MET A 170 0.05 23.36 -6.63
N ASP A 171 1.20 23.52 -7.28
CA ASP A 171 1.40 23.05 -8.65
C ASP A 171 1.58 21.52 -8.63
N VAL A 172 0.93 20.80 -9.53
CA VAL A 172 1.02 19.34 -9.56
C VAL A 172 1.69 18.88 -10.84
N LEU A 173 2.79 18.14 -10.67
CA LEU A 173 3.49 17.46 -11.74
C LEU A 173 3.38 15.95 -11.55
N TYR A 174 3.43 15.18 -12.63
CA TYR A 174 3.48 13.72 -12.52
C TYR A 174 4.34 13.05 -13.56
N ALA A 175 4.93 11.92 -13.15
CA ALA A 175 5.58 10.96 -14.04
C ALA A 175 4.87 9.61 -13.94
N ASP A 176 4.51 9.04 -15.09
CA ASP A 176 3.91 7.72 -15.19
C ASP A 176 4.39 7.04 -16.48
N ALA A 177 4.59 5.72 -16.40
CA ALA A 177 4.93 4.88 -17.55
C ALA A 177 3.79 4.84 -18.58
N ARG A 178 2.54 5.05 -18.13
CA ARG A 178 1.35 5.05 -18.99
C ARG A 178 0.86 6.48 -19.20
N GLU A 179 0.25 6.70 -20.36
CA GLU A 179 -0.55 7.90 -20.56
C GLU A 179 -1.83 7.78 -19.73
N MET A 180 -2.16 8.85 -19.01
CA MET A 180 -3.29 8.87 -18.08
C MET A 180 -4.50 9.57 -18.70
N PRO A 181 -5.72 9.29 -18.19
CA PRO A 181 -6.94 9.93 -18.67
C PRO A 181 -6.85 11.45 -18.64
N ALA A 182 -7.58 12.13 -19.52
CA ALA A 182 -7.61 13.59 -19.64
C ALA A 182 -7.91 14.31 -18.31
N GLU A 183 -8.63 13.66 -17.39
CA GLU A 183 -8.88 14.15 -16.04
C GLU A 183 -7.59 14.48 -15.27
N ALA A 184 -6.52 13.70 -15.44
CA ALA A 184 -5.22 14.01 -14.84
C ALA A 184 -4.64 15.31 -15.41
N GLY A 185 -4.79 15.55 -16.71
CA GLY A 185 -4.28 16.74 -17.40
C GLY A 185 -4.95 18.06 -16.98
N ALA A 186 -6.16 17.99 -16.41
CA ALA A 186 -6.85 19.18 -15.90
C ALA A 186 -6.31 19.67 -14.55
N ILE A 187 -5.64 18.80 -13.79
CA ILE A 187 -5.19 19.06 -12.41
C ILE A 187 -3.68 18.86 -12.22
N ALA A 188 -2.98 18.27 -13.19
CA ALA A 188 -1.55 17.98 -13.13
C ALA A 188 -0.91 17.98 -14.52
N ALA A 189 0.34 18.43 -14.61
CA ALA A 189 1.12 18.37 -15.84
C ALA A 189 2.02 17.13 -15.87
N ARG A 190 2.00 16.40 -16.99
CA ARG A 190 2.91 15.26 -17.20
C ARG A 190 4.32 15.77 -17.52
N VAL A 191 5.32 15.21 -16.86
CA VAL A 191 6.74 15.45 -17.12
C VAL A 191 7.51 14.13 -17.10
N ASP A 192 8.76 14.14 -17.57
CA ASP A 192 9.66 13.01 -17.35
C ASP A 192 10.12 12.93 -15.88
N MET A 193 10.64 11.77 -15.47
CA MET A 193 11.08 11.51 -14.10
C MET A 193 12.17 12.48 -13.62
N ASP A 194 13.10 12.83 -14.50
CA ASP A 194 14.24 13.67 -14.16
C ASP A 194 13.79 15.12 -13.89
N THR A 195 12.87 15.63 -14.71
CA THR A 195 12.19 16.91 -14.53
C THR A 195 11.35 16.91 -13.26
N LEU A 196 10.60 15.83 -13.01
CA LEU A 196 9.79 15.68 -11.79
C LEU A 196 10.63 15.84 -10.52
N LEU A 197 11.74 15.11 -10.43
CA LEU A 197 12.61 15.12 -9.25
C LEU A 197 13.21 16.52 -9.03
N GLN A 198 13.67 17.19 -10.09
CA GLN A 198 14.29 18.52 -9.98
C GLN A 198 13.28 19.62 -9.59
N GLN A 199 12.00 19.46 -9.92
CA GLN A 199 10.98 20.48 -9.70
C GLN A 199 10.10 20.24 -8.46
N ALA A 200 10.02 19.01 -7.95
CA ALA A 200 9.21 18.70 -6.78
C ALA A 200 9.79 19.29 -5.47
N ASP A 201 8.98 20.06 -4.75
CA ASP A 201 9.23 20.40 -3.33
C ASP A 201 8.74 19.27 -2.42
N PHE A 202 7.70 18.56 -2.85
CA PHE A 202 7.18 17.35 -2.24
C PHE A 202 7.10 16.27 -3.32
N LEU A 203 7.63 15.08 -3.05
CA LEU A 203 7.52 13.92 -3.95
C LEU A 203 6.65 12.85 -3.29
N SER A 204 5.54 12.46 -3.93
CA SER A 204 4.64 11.41 -3.43
C SER A 204 4.60 10.21 -4.37
N ILE A 205 4.74 9.00 -3.81
CA ILE A 205 4.91 7.75 -4.56
C ILE A 205 3.65 6.87 -4.43
N HIS A 206 3.09 6.47 -5.57
CA HIS A 206 1.85 5.69 -5.69
C HIS A 206 1.91 4.59 -6.77
N VAL A 207 3.08 3.96 -6.94
CA VAL A 207 3.28 2.84 -7.87
C VAL A 207 3.15 1.49 -7.16
N PRO A 208 2.74 0.40 -7.85
CA PRO A 208 2.87 -0.94 -7.30
C PRO A 208 4.34 -1.34 -7.16
N LEU A 209 4.64 -2.29 -6.26
CA LEU A 209 5.96 -2.94 -6.21
C LEU A 209 6.04 -4.01 -7.30
N THR A 210 7.02 -3.84 -8.18
CA THR A 210 7.34 -4.70 -9.32
C THR A 210 8.86 -4.74 -9.46
N PRO A 211 9.44 -5.64 -10.27
CA PRO A 211 10.87 -5.62 -10.58
C PRO A 211 11.34 -4.26 -11.12
N GLN A 212 10.50 -3.53 -11.87
CA GLN A 212 10.86 -2.23 -12.46
C GLN A 212 10.75 -1.06 -11.48
N THR A 213 9.91 -1.17 -10.45
CA THR A 213 9.71 -0.10 -9.45
C THR A 213 10.48 -0.34 -8.15
N LYS A 214 11.01 -1.55 -7.95
CA LYS A 214 11.86 -1.88 -6.81
C LYS A 214 13.12 -1.02 -6.83
N MET A 215 13.37 -0.31 -5.73
CA MET A 215 14.48 0.63 -5.54
C MET A 215 14.58 1.68 -6.65
N MET A 216 13.47 2.03 -7.29
CA MET A 216 13.47 3.06 -8.35
C MET A 216 13.85 4.44 -7.82
N ILE A 217 13.64 4.68 -6.52
CA ILE A 217 14.16 5.88 -5.82
C ILE A 217 15.41 5.48 -5.07
N GLY A 218 16.55 5.53 -5.76
CA GLY A 218 17.87 5.24 -5.21
C GLY A 218 18.68 6.50 -4.87
N PRO A 219 19.99 6.32 -4.60
CA PRO A 219 20.89 7.44 -4.31
C PRO A 219 20.93 8.50 -5.42
N ARG A 220 20.80 8.11 -6.69
CA ARG A 220 20.79 9.04 -7.84
C ARG A 220 19.55 9.93 -7.79
N GLU A 221 18.38 9.33 -7.61
CA GLU A 221 17.09 10.02 -7.64
C GLU A 221 16.95 10.95 -6.44
N LEU A 222 17.32 10.48 -5.25
CA LEU A 222 17.34 11.30 -4.02
C LEU A 222 18.27 12.52 -4.16
N ARG A 223 19.44 12.36 -4.79
CA ARG A 223 20.34 13.50 -5.07
C ARG A 223 19.81 14.48 -6.12
N ARG A 224 18.88 14.05 -6.98
CA ARG A 224 18.25 14.90 -8.00
C ARG A 224 17.06 15.70 -7.47
N MET A 225 16.46 15.27 -6.35
CA MET A 225 15.43 16.05 -5.67
C MET A 225 15.95 17.42 -5.22
N LYS A 226 15.10 18.44 -5.06
CA LYS A 226 15.56 19.73 -4.52
C LYS A 226 16.17 19.59 -3.11
N PRO A 227 17.23 20.34 -2.77
CA PRO A 227 17.67 20.45 -1.37
C PRO A 227 16.51 20.94 -0.50
N GLY A 228 16.23 20.22 0.59
CA GLY A 228 15.10 20.53 1.47
C GLY A 228 13.73 20.07 0.95
N ALA A 229 13.67 19.23 -0.10
CA ALA A 229 12.44 18.58 -0.51
C ALA A 229 11.95 17.56 0.54
N TYR A 230 10.67 17.23 0.48
CA TYR A 230 10.04 16.19 1.29
C TYR A 230 9.68 14.97 0.43
N LEU A 231 9.75 13.78 1.03
CA LEU A 231 9.35 12.53 0.37
C LEU A 231 8.19 11.87 1.11
N ILE A 232 7.19 11.39 0.36
CA ILE A 232 6.01 10.70 0.89
C ILE A 232 5.90 9.33 0.22
N ASN A 233 5.80 8.27 1.04
CA ASN A 233 5.59 6.93 0.56
C ASN A 233 4.37 6.28 1.23
N THR A 234 3.33 6.06 0.44
CA THR A 234 2.13 5.28 0.80
C THR A 234 1.92 4.10 -0.15
N SER A 235 3.01 3.66 -0.80
CA SER A 235 3.02 2.58 -1.79
C SER A 235 3.58 1.28 -1.18
N ARG A 236 4.88 1.00 -1.36
CA ARG A 236 5.66 -0.07 -0.74
C ARG A 236 7.02 0.44 -0.32
N GLY A 237 7.57 -0.10 0.76
CA GLY A 237 8.88 0.32 1.27
C GLY A 237 9.98 0.12 0.23
N GLU A 238 9.98 -1.03 -0.42
CA GLU A 238 11.03 -1.45 -1.36
C GLU A 238 11.04 -0.69 -2.69
N VAL A 239 10.12 0.25 -2.90
CA VAL A 239 10.19 1.19 -4.04
C VAL A 239 11.33 2.20 -3.85
N ILE A 240 11.77 2.40 -2.61
CA ILE A 240 12.87 3.29 -2.24
C ILE A 240 14.06 2.46 -1.76
N ASP A 241 15.27 2.90 -2.06
CA ASP A 241 16.47 2.44 -1.35
C ASP A 241 16.48 3.04 0.07
N GLU A 242 16.04 2.27 1.07
CA GLU A 242 15.86 2.76 2.44
C GLU A 242 17.18 3.22 3.10
N PRO A 243 18.32 2.50 2.97
CA PRO A 243 19.61 3.02 3.37
C PRO A 243 19.96 4.38 2.73
N ALA A 244 19.70 4.54 1.43
CA ALA A 244 19.95 5.81 0.76
C ALA A 244 19.02 6.93 1.25
N LEU A 245 17.76 6.61 1.56
CA LEU A 245 16.80 7.55 2.14
C LEU A 245 17.26 8.01 3.54
N ILE A 246 17.67 7.07 4.40
CA ILE A 246 18.19 7.37 5.74
C ILE A 246 19.40 8.31 5.65
N ALA A 247 20.34 8.04 4.73
CA ALA A 247 21.49 8.91 4.52
C ALA A 247 21.06 10.32 4.08
N ALA A 248 20.18 10.43 3.08
CA ALA A 248 19.70 11.72 2.60
C ALA A 248 18.94 12.54 3.66
N LEU A 249 18.22 11.88 4.56
CA LEU A 249 17.53 12.53 5.69
C LEU A 249 18.50 12.95 6.79
N SER A 250 19.47 12.11 7.12
CA SER A 250 20.48 12.37 8.16
C SER A 250 21.41 13.52 7.77
N GLU A 251 21.77 13.60 6.49
CA GLU A 251 22.59 14.68 5.93
C GLU A 251 21.82 15.99 5.73
N GLY A 252 20.49 16.00 5.99
CA GLY A 252 19.64 17.16 5.76
C GLY A 252 19.42 17.50 4.29
N ARG A 253 19.77 16.58 3.37
CA ARG A 253 19.55 16.74 1.93
C ARG A 253 18.06 16.80 1.61
N LEU A 254 17.27 15.97 2.31
CA LEU A 254 15.81 16.06 2.38
C LEU A 254 15.40 16.71 3.70
N ALA A 255 14.39 17.57 3.64
CA ALA A 255 13.86 18.22 4.84
C ALA A 255 13.04 17.26 5.71
N GLY A 256 12.55 16.16 5.15
CA GLY A 256 11.88 15.11 5.90
C GLY A 256 11.19 14.06 5.02
N ALA A 257 10.70 12.99 5.66
CA ALA A 257 9.96 11.94 4.98
C ALA A 257 8.71 11.49 5.77
N GLY A 258 7.64 11.20 5.03
CA GLY A 258 6.38 10.67 5.55
C GLY A 258 6.17 9.28 5.00
N LEU A 259 6.23 8.27 5.85
CA LEU A 259 6.30 6.86 5.45
C LEU A 259 5.16 6.09 6.10
N ASP A 260 4.22 5.58 5.29
CA ASP A 260 3.24 4.59 5.75
C ASP A 260 3.75 3.16 5.60
N VAL A 261 4.85 2.98 4.87
CA VAL A 261 5.44 1.69 4.53
C VAL A 261 6.95 1.74 4.68
N ALA A 262 7.56 0.60 5.00
CA ALA A 262 9.01 0.45 5.19
C ALA A 262 9.50 -0.89 4.61
N TRP A 263 10.82 -1.09 4.50
CA TRP A 263 11.35 -2.37 4.02
C TRP A 263 10.99 -3.54 4.92
N GLN A 264 11.11 -3.30 6.23
CA GLN A 264 10.73 -4.25 7.26
C GLN A 264 9.48 -3.75 7.97
N GLU A 265 8.43 -4.58 7.95
CA GLU A 265 7.19 -4.31 8.66
C GLU A 265 6.85 -5.51 9.57
N PRO A 266 6.68 -5.32 10.89
CA PRO A 266 6.79 -4.07 11.65
C PRO A 266 8.24 -3.58 11.80
N LEU A 267 8.41 -2.27 11.96
CA LEU A 267 9.71 -1.68 12.26
C LEU A 267 10.16 -1.99 13.70
N PRO A 268 11.42 -2.41 13.90
CA PRO A 268 11.95 -2.63 15.24
C PRO A 268 12.18 -1.28 15.97
N PRO A 269 12.11 -1.23 17.30
CA PRO A 269 12.25 0.03 18.06
C PRO A 269 13.57 0.77 17.86
N ASP A 270 14.65 0.07 17.51
CA ASP A 270 15.99 0.59 17.27
C ASP A 270 16.25 0.93 15.79
N HIS A 271 15.22 0.88 14.94
CA HIS A 271 15.35 1.20 13.52
C HIS A 271 15.80 2.65 13.29
N ALA A 272 16.75 2.85 12.38
CA ALA A 272 17.37 4.17 12.14
C ALA A 272 16.36 5.27 11.76
N LEU A 273 15.30 4.93 11.02
CA LEU A 273 14.21 5.87 10.69
C LEU A 273 13.52 6.46 11.93
N LEU A 274 13.43 5.69 13.03
CA LEU A 274 12.78 6.13 14.26
C LEU A 274 13.64 7.08 15.11
N ALA A 275 14.95 7.13 14.84
CA ALA A 275 15.87 8.07 15.48
C ALA A 275 15.86 9.47 14.84
N LEU A 276 15.20 9.64 13.69
CA LEU A 276 15.21 10.88 12.92
C LEU A 276 14.00 11.77 13.25
N ASP A 277 14.27 13.02 13.67
CA ASP A 277 13.22 13.99 14.03
C ASP A 277 12.45 14.55 12.82
N ASN A 278 13.00 14.41 11.62
CA ASN A 278 12.39 14.82 10.36
C ASN A 278 11.62 13.70 9.65
N VAL A 279 11.34 12.59 10.35
CA VAL A 279 10.55 11.48 9.81
C VAL A 279 9.23 11.32 10.56
N VAL A 280 8.17 11.10 9.80
CA VAL A 280 6.85 10.67 10.31
C VAL A 280 6.59 9.28 9.76
N VAL A 281 6.46 8.30 10.64
CA VAL A 281 6.19 6.90 10.26
C VAL A 281 4.79 6.51 10.71
N GLN A 282 4.10 5.72 9.88
CA GLN A 282 2.81 5.10 10.15
C GLN A 282 2.90 3.58 9.95
N PRO A 283 2.09 2.77 10.66
CA PRO A 283 2.21 1.32 10.62
C PRO A 283 1.33 0.70 9.51
N HIS A 284 1.52 1.10 8.25
CA HIS A 284 0.78 0.60 7.07
C HIS A 284 -0.74 0.72 7.21
N VAL A 285 -1.20 1.94 7.46
CA VAL A 285 -2.59 2.28 7.79
C VAL A 285 -3.30 3.08 6.71
N GLY A 286 -2.74 3.24 5.51
CA GLY A 286 -3.36 3.99 4.41
C GLY A 286 -4.82 3.62 4.13
N SER A 287 -5.18 2.34 4.26
CA SER A 287 -6.54 1.85 4.06
C SER A 287 -7.32 1.60 5.36
N ALA A 288 -6.76 1.94 6.53
CA ALA A 288 -7.29 1.62 7.85
C ALA A 288 -8.37 2.60 8.35
N THR A 289 -9.31 2.97 7.48
CA THR A 289 -10.56 3.65 7.87
C THR A 289 -11.67 2.62 8.02
N ARG A 290 -12.72 2.96 8.79
CA ARG A 290 -13.85 2.03 9.02
C ARG A 290 -14.56 1.72 7.69
N GLU A 291 -14.74 2.75 6.89
CA GLU A 291 -15.39 2.77 5.59
C GLU A 291 -14.64 1.89 4.59
N SER A 292 -13.33 2.14 4.40
CA SER A 292 -12.50 1.37 3.48
C SER A 292 -12.38 -0.08 3.92
N ARG A 293 -12.14 -0.35 5.21
CA ARG A 293 -12.05 -1.73 5.72
C ARG A 293 -13.36 -2.50 5.51
N HIS A 294 -14.51 -1.90 5.79
CA HIS A 294 -15.80 -2.54 5.53
C HIS A 294 -16.02 -2.83 4.04
N ALA A 295 -15.72 -1.87 3.16
CA ALA A 295 -15.89 -2.04 1.72
C ALA A 295 -14.92 -3.09 1.14
N MET A 296 -13.67 -3.12 1.60
CA MET A 296 -12.68 -4.14 1.23
C MET A 296 -13.13 -5.54 1.66
N ILE A 297 -13.58 -5.69 2.91
CA ILE A 297 -14.09 -6.97 3.42
C ILE A 297 -15.31 -7.41 2.62
N ALA A 298 -16.27 -6.51 2.37
CA ALA A 298 -17.47 -6.84 1.59
C ALA A 298 -17.11 -7.32 0.17
N MET A 299 -16.18 -6.65 -0.51
CA MET A 299 -15.72 -7.05 -1.83
C MET A 299 -14.98 -8.39 -1.80
N ALA A 300 -14.11 -8.62 -0.80
CA ALA A 300 -13.38 -9.88 -0.66
C ALA A 300 -14.30 -11.07 -0.35
N VAL A 301 -15.31 -10.86 0.50
CA VAL A 301 -16.34 -11.87 0.77
C VAL A 301 -17.13 -12.18 -0.50
N GLU A 302 -17.51 -11.18 -1.29
CA GLU A 302 -18.24 -11.41 -2.54
C GLU A 302 -17.38 -12.10 -3.61
N ASN A 303 -16.10 -11.74 -3.74
CA ASN A 303 -15.14 -12.46 -4.59
C ASN A 303 -15.08 -13.94 -4.20
N ALA A 304 -14.97 -14.23 -2.91
CA ALA A 304 -14.94 -15.60 -2.41
C ALA A 304 -16.25 -16.33 -2.69
N ARG A 305 -17.40 -15.70 -2.44
CA ARG A 305 -18.74 -16.26 -2.69
C ARG A 305 -18.95 -16.63 -4.16
N LEU A 306 -18.50 -15.76 -5.08
CA LEU A 306 -18.55 -16.01 -6.52
C LEU A 306 -17.67 -17.21 -6.90
N ALA A 307 -16.42 -17.24 -6.43
CA ALA A 307 -15.50 -18.34 -6.69
C ALA A 307 -16.00 -19.68 -6.13
N MET A 308 -16.50 -19.72 -4.89
CA MET A 308 -17.10 -20.91 -4.28
C MET A 308 -18.29 -21.45 -5.09
N ALA A 309 -19.02 -20.56 -5.78
CA ALA A 309 -20.13 -20.91 -6.67
C ALA A 309 -19.70 -21.21 -8.12
N GLY A 310 -18.40 -21.28 -8.42
CA GLY A 310 -17.88 -21.51 -9.77
C GLY A 310 -18.14 -20.35 -10.75
N ARG A 311 -18.38 -19.14 -10.24
CA ARG A 311 -18.63 -17.93 -11.04
C ARG A 311 -17.40 -17.01 -11.01
N PRO A 312 -17.18 -16.18 -12.05
CA PRO A 312 -16.09 -15.21 -12.06
C PRO A 312 -16.19 -14.23 -10.87
N PRO A 313 -15.12 -14.04 -10.08
CA PRO A 313 -15.05 -13.02 -9.03
C PRO A 313 -15.18 -11.59 -9.56
N LEU A 314 -15.60 -10.65 -8.71
CA LEU A 314 -15.79 -9.24 -9.08
C LEU A 314 -14.50 -8.54 -9.52
N ALA A 315 -13.41 -8.79 -8.79
CA ALA A 315 -12.18 -8.01 -8.88
C ALA A 315 -10.94 -8.89 -9.05
N MET A 316 -10.93 -9.68 -10.13
CA MET A 316 -9.76 -10.45 -10.52
C MET A 316 -8.59 -9.52 -10.91
N VAL A 317 -7.39 -9.92 -10.52
CA VAL A 317 -6.15 -9.27 -10.97
C VAL A 317 -6.01 -9.48 -12.49
N PRO A 318 -5.73 -8.43 -13.28
CA PRO A 318 -5.59 -8.57 -14.73
C PRO A 318 -4.46 -9.51 -15.13
N ALA A 319 -4.64 -10.30 -16.19
CA ALA A 319 -3.62 -11.23 -16.69
C ALA A 319 -2.26 -10.55 -17.01
N GLN A 320 -2.28 -9.27 -17.41
CA GLN A 320 -1.07 -8.48 -17.67
C GLN A 320 -0.17 -8.28 -16.43
N ALA A 321 -0.74 -8.36 -15.22
CA ALA A 321 0.03 -8.29 -13.99
C ALA A 321 0.91 -9.55 -13.78
N VAL A 322 0.48 -10.70 -14.32
CA VAL A 322 1.25 -11.96 -14.27
C VAL A 322 2.57 -11.82 -15.04
N SER A 323 2.57 -11.11 -16.17
CA SER A 323 3.76 -10.87 -16.99
C SER A 323 4.71 -9.80 -16.44
N GLN A 324 4.32 -9.10 -15.36
CA GLN A 324 5.11 -8.02 -14.74
C GLN A 324 5.80 -8.47 -13.43
N GLN A 325 5.60 -9.71 -12.99
CA GLN A 325 6.29 -10.33 -11.86
C GLN A 325 7.47 -11.18 -12.31
#